data_AF-A0A087BRZ4-F1
#
_entry.id   AF-A0A087BRZ4-F1
#
_cell.length_a   1.000
_cell.length_b   1.000
_cell.length_c   1.000
_cell.angle_alpha   90.00
_cell.angle_beta   90.00
_cell.angle_gamma   90.00
#
_symmetry.space_group_name_H-M   'P 1'
#
loop_
_entity.id
_entity.type
_entity.pdbx_description
1 polymer ?
#
loop_
_entity_poly.entity_id
_entity_poly.type
_entity_poly.pdbx_seq_one_letter_code
_entity_poly.pdbx_strand_id
1 'polypeptide(L)' 'MGLKELRKRAGLTQVQLAKQTGIAQTTISGYENGRYDIHSMTLDNALRLSRALKCHPYELTDGWPD' A
#
# COMPACT_ATOMS: atom_id res chain seq x y z
N MET A 1 -7.55 -5.93 6.07
CA MET A 1 -6.25 -5.54 6.69
C MET A 1 -5.66 -4.48 5.80
N GLY A 2 -4.95 -3.49 6.33
CA GLY A 2 -4.52 -2.38 5.50
C GLY A 2 -3.14 -2.43 4.93
N LEU A 3 -2.89 -1.52 3.98
CA LEU A 3 -1.56 -1.25 3.44
C LEU A 3 -0.50 -1.06 4.54
N LYS A 4 -0.85 -0.32 5.60
CA LYS A 4 0.06 -0.03 6.73
C LYS A 4 0.44 -1.29 7.49
N GLU A 5 -0.55 -2.13 7.79
CA GLU A 5 -0.38 -3.40 8.49
C GLU A 5 0.42 -4.38 7.64
N LEU A 6 0.13 -4.48 6.34
CA LEU A 6 0.89 -5.32 5.40
C LEU A 6 2.34 -4.87 5.31
N ARG A 7 2.62 -3.56 5.20
CA ARG A 7 3.99 -3.03 5.20
C ARG A 7 4.73 -3.38 6.48
N LYS A 8 4.09 -3.21 7.64
CA LYS A 8 4.70 -3.54 8.94
C LYS A 8 4.98 -5.03 9.07
N ARG A 9 4.09 -5.90 8.61
CA ARG A 9 4.30 -7.36 8.58
C ARG A 9 5.46 -7.76 7.67
N ALA A 10 5.67 -7.04 6.57
CA ALA A 10 6.82 -7.20 5.70
C ALA A 10 8.14 -6.66 6.30
N GLY A 11 8.09 -6.03 7.50
CA GLY A 11 9.27 -5.46 8.16
C GLY A 11 9.83 -4.21 7.47
N LEU A 12 9.04 -3.55 6.63
CA LEU A 12 9.49 -2.42 5.81
C LEU A 12 9.13 -1.08 6.46
N THR A 13 10.01 -0.08 6.33
CA THR A 13 9.66 1.33 6.52
C THR A 13 8.95 1.87 5.28
N GLN A 14 8.27 3.02 5.40
CA GLN A 14 7.63 3.66 4.24
C GLN A 14 8.67 4.04 3.16
N VAL A 15 9.89 4.44 3.56
CA VAL A 15 10.99 4.76 2.65
C VAL A 15 11.48 3.50 1.92
N GLN A 16 11.58 2.36 2.61
CA GLN A 16 11.97 1.10 1.99
C GLN A 16 10.92 0.62 1.00
N LEU A 17 9.63 0.69 1.35
CA LEU A 17 8.53 0.34 0.44
C LEU A 17 8.50 1.28 -0.78
N ALA A 18 8.73 2.57 -0.59
CA ALA A 18 8.86 3.55 -1.68
C ALA A 18 9.98 3.16 -2.65
N LYS A 19 11.16 2.83 -2.11
CA LYS A 19 12.31 2.41 -2.91
C LYS A 19 12.03 1.13 -3.72
N GLN A 20 11.31 0.17 -3.14
CA GLN A 20 10.98 -1.09 -3.82
C GLN A 20 9.91 -0.94 -4.90
N THR A 21 8.94 -0.06 -4.69
CA THR A 21 7.79 0.11 -5.59
C THR A 21 7.98 1.21 -6.64
N GLY A 22 8.92 2.12 -6.40
CA GLY A 22 9.07 3.37 -7.16
C GLY A 22 7.95 4.39 -6.87
N ILE A 23 7.09 4.14 -5.88
CA ILE A 23 6.04 5.06 -5.46
C ILE A 23 6.65 6.03 -4.44
N ALA A 24 6.29 7.31 -4.53
CA ALA A 24 6.78 8.30 -3.57
C ALA A 24 6.38 7.92 -2.13
N GLN A 25 7.30 8.08 -1.18
CA GLN A 25 7.02 7.79 0.23
C GLN A 25 5.85 8.62 0.78
N THR A 26 5.68 9.85 0.30
CA THR A 26 4.55 10.72 0.63
C THR A 26 3.22 10.15 0.14
N THR A 27 3.20 9.52 -1.03
CA THR A 27 2.02 8.81 -1.57
C THR A 27 1.67 7.61 -0.70
N ILE A 28 2.64 6.77 -0.35
CA ILE A 28 2.44 5.63 0.57
C ILE A 28 1.91 6.11 1.92
N SER A 29 2.53 7.13 2.51
CA SER A 29 2.09 7.71 3.78
C SER A 29 0.68 8.29 3.67
N GLY A 30 0.33 8.89 2.54
CA GLY A 30 -1.00 9.44 2.30
C GLY A 30 -2.08 8.35 2.26
N TYR A 31 -1.80 7.19 1.64
CA TYR A 31 -2.70 6.04 1.71
C TYR A 31 -2.80 5.48 3.14
N GLU A 32 -1.66 5.27 3.82
CA GLU A 32 -1.64 4.68 5.18
C GLU A 32 -2.32 5.52 6.27
N ASN A 33 -2.51 6.83 6.03
CA ASN A 33 -3.13 7.75 6.97
C ASN A 33 -4.48 8.30 6.48
N GLY A 34 -5.02 7.76 5.39
CA GLY A 34 -6.33 8.17 4.84
C GLY A 34 -6.37 9.55 4.19
N ARG A 35 -5.20 10.17 3.91
CA ARG A 35 -5.13 11.42 3.13
C ARG A 35 -5.46 11.16 1.66
N TYR A 36 -5.11 9.99 1.16
CA TYR A 36 -5.52 9.49 -0.15
C TYR A 36 -6.44 8.30 0.05
N ASP A 37 -7.56 8.32 -0.66
CA ASP A 37 -8.43 7.16 -0.75
C ASP A 37 -7.69 6.03 -1.48
N ILE A 38 -7.52 4.90 -0.79
CA ILE A 38 -6.85 3.72 -1.31
C ILE A 38 -7.65 3.04 -2.41
N HIS A 39 -8.98 3.22 -2.45
CA HIS A 39 -9.85 2.71 -3.51
C HIS A 39 -9.70 3.51 -4.81
N SER A 40 -9.21 4.75 -4.71
CA SER A 40 -8.90 5.61 -5.86
C SER A 40 -7.46 5.42 -6.39
N MET A 41 -6.74 4.40 -5.90
CA MET A 41 -5.39 4.06 -6.37
C MET A 41 -5.41 3.49 -7.79
N THR A 42 -4.41 3.84 -8.60
CA THR A 42 -4.26 3.26 -9.93
C THR A 42 -3.94 1.77 -9.86
N LEU A 43 -4.40 1.00 -10.85
CA LEU A 43 -4.09 -0.43 -10.95
C LEU A 43 -2.59 -0.71 -10.94
N ASP A 44 -1.78 0.13 -11.60
CA ASP A 44 -0.32 0.00 -11.60
C ASP A 44 0.27 0.12 -10.18
N ASN A 45 -0.14 1.12 -9.40
CA ASN A 45 0.32 1.27 -8.02
C ASN A 45 -0.11 0.08 -7.14
N ALA A 46 -1.36 -0.39 -7.30
CA ALA A 46 -1.85 -1.56 -6.59
C ALA A 46 -1.05 -2.82 -6.92
N LEU A 47 -0.69 -3.03 -8.20
CA LEU A 47 0.13 -4.16 -8.64
C LEU A 47 1.58 -4.06 -8.14
N ARG A 48 2.15 -2.86 -8.09
CA ARG A 48 3.50 -2.65 -7.54
C ARG A 48 3.55 -2.94 -6.04
N LEU A 49 2.57 -2.43 -5.29
CA LEU A 49 2.48 -2.64 -3.84
C LEU A 49 2.25 -4.12 -3.51
N SER A 50 1.31 -4.77 -4.19
CA SER A 50 1.01 -6.20 -4.00
C SER A 50 2.23 -7.09 -4.28
N ARG A 51 2.99 -6.81 -5.35
CA ARG A 51 4.25 -7.51 -5.64
C ARG A 51 5.31 -7.29 -4.56
N ALA A 52 5.50 -6.05 -4.11
CA ALA A 52 6.49 -5.72 -3.07
C ALA A 52 6.14 -6.34 -1.72
N LEU A 53 4.84 -6.39 -1.38
CA LEU A 53 4.33 -6.89 -0.11
C LEU A 53 3.98 -8.38 -0.13
N LYS A 54 4.07 -9.04 -1.30
CA LYS A 54 3.72 -10.45 -1.51
C LYS A 54 2.29 -10.77 -1.06
N CYS A 55 1.34 -9.91 -1.41
CA CYS A 55 -0.09 -10.07 -1.14
C CYS A 55 -0.90 -9.92 -2.43
N HIS A 56 -2.20 -10.19 -2.37
CA HIS A 56 -3.13 -9.85 -3.43
C HIS A 56 -3.54 -8.37 -3.36
N PRO A 57 -3.84 -7.71 -4.51
CA PRO A 57 -4.24 -6.30 -4.52
C PRO A 57 -5.46 -5.97 -3.65
N TYR A 58 -6.44 -6.87 -3.51
CA TYR A 58 -7.62 -6.66 -2.66
C TYR A 58 -7.27 -6.61 -1.17
N GLU A 59 -6.13 -7.18 -0.76
CA GLU A 59 -5.68 -7.13 0.63
C GLU A 59 -5.10 -5.76 0.99
N LEU A 60 -4.81 -4.89 0.02
CA LEU A 60 -4.33 -3.53 0.27
C LEU A 60 -5.41 -2.64 0.86
N THR A 61 -6.69 -2.96 0.61
CA THR A 61 -7.83 -2.15 1.05
C THR A 61 -8.34 -2.64 2.40
N ASP A 62 -8.33 -1.75 3.39
CA ASP A 62 -8.64 -2.04 4.79
C ASP A 62 -10.11 -2.40 5.05
N GLY A 63 -11.01 -2.11 4.12
CA GLY A 63 -12.44 -2.34 4.30
C GLY A 63 -13.18 -2.16 2.99
N TRP A 64 -13.46 -3.26 2.30
CA TRP A 64 -14.74 -3.32 1.60
C TRP A 64 -15.77 -3.66 2.69
N PRO A 65 -16.78 -2.81 2.97
CA PRO A 65 -17.93 -3.30 3.71
C PRO A 65 -18.60 -4.35 2.82
N ASP A 66 -18.76 -5.57 3.33
CA ASP A 66 -19.72 -6.51 2.74
C ASP A 66 -21.06 -5.82 2.46
#